data_AF-A0A8S0Q6V1-F1
#
_entry.id   AF-A0A8S0Q6V1-F1
#
_cell.length_a   1.000
_cell.length_b   1.000
_cell.length_c   1.000
_cell.angle_alpha   90.00
_cell.angle_beta   90.00
_cell.angle_gamma   90.00
#
_symmetry.space_group_name_H-M   'P 1'
#
loop_
_entity.id
_entity.type
_entity.pdbx_description
1 polymer ?
#
loop_
_entity_poly.entity_id
_entity_poly.type
_entity_poly.pdbx_seq_one_letter_code
_entity_poly.pdbx_strand_id
1 'polypeptide(L)' 'MGKKNGIFCYADRVDKFLMFFGTLGSIGDGLQIPLMMFVLSAVINEYGNFNSSVSIHTVDK' A
#
# COMPACT_ATOMS: atom_id res chain seq x y z
N MET A 1 25.39 27.80 -18.65
CA MET A 1 24.25 27.39 -17.81
C MET A 1 23.31 26.55 -18.65
N GLY A 2 23.32 25.23 -18.50
CA GLY A 2 22.63 24.29 -19.40
C GLY A 2 21.12 24.51 -19.41
N LYS A 3 20.57 24.85 -20.59
CA LYS A 3 19.13 24.93 -20.84
C LYS A 3 18.51 23.56 -20.61
N LYS A 4 17.84 23.38 -19.47
CA LYS A 4 16.95 22.26 -19.20
C LYS A 4 15.66 22.44 -20.03
N ASN A 5 15.78 22.51 -21.35
CA ASN A 5 14.65 22.61 -22.27
C ASN A 5 14.08 21.22 -22.54
N GLY A 6 13.79 20.47 -21.47
CA GLY A 6 13.10 19.19 -21.58
C GLY A 6 11.64 19.41 -22.01
N ILE A 7 11.05 18.39 -22.62
CA ILE A 7 9.67 18.33 -23.16
C ILE A 7 8.62 18.85 -22.14
N PHE A 8 8.93 18.80 -20.85
CA PHE A 8 8.16 19.36 -19.72
C PHE A 8 8.08 20.90 -19.61
N CYS A 9 8.79 21.64 -20.46
CA CYS A 9 8.72 23.10 -20.52
C CYS A 9 7.54 23.59 -21.37
N TYR A 10 7.00 22.72 -22.23
CA TYR A 10 5.81 22.98 -23.06
C TYR A 10 4.50 22.54 -22.37
N ALA A 11 4.61 21.75 -21.30
CA ALA A 11 3.48 21.33 -20.49
C ALA A 11 3.00 22.52 -19.66
N ASP A 12 1.76 22.95 -19.92
CA ASP A 12 1.11 24.02 -19.19
C ASP A 12 0.95 23.63 -17.70
N ARG A 13 0.64 24.61 -16.84
CA ARG A 13 0.57 24.37 -15.39
C ARG A 13 -0.41 23.22 -15.06
N VAL A 14 -1.47 23.09 -15.87
CA VAL A 14 -2.49 22.02 -15.82
C VAL A 14 -1.93 20.64 -16.19
N ASP A 15 -1.13 20.51 -17.25
CA ASP A 15 -0.53 19.22 -17.66
C ASP A 15 0.42 18.69 -16.58
N LYS A 16 1.16 19.58 -15.92
CA LYS A 16 1.99 19.21 -14.76
C LYS A 16 1.16 18.70 -13.58
N PHE A 17 0.01 19.30 -13.32
CA PHE A 17 -0.93 18.81 -12.30
C PHE A 17 -1.50 17.45 -12.69
N LEU A 18 -1.91 17.24 -13.95
CA LEU A 18 -2.41 15.95 -14.41
C LEU A 18 -1.35 14.85 -14.28
N MET A 19 -0.10 15.12 -14.67
CA MET A 19 0.99 14.15 -14.51
C MET A 19 1.25 13.83 -13.03
N PHE A 20 1.18 14.82 -12.14
CA PHE A 20 1.32 14.60 -10.70
C PHE A 20 0.19 13.75 -10.13
N PHE A 21 -1.06 14.02 -10.51
CA PHE A 21 -2.20 13.19 -10.08
C PHE A 21 -2.12 11.77 -10.65
N GLY A 22 -1.66 11.63 -11.90
CA GLY A 22 -1.45 10.32 -12.52
C GLY A 22 -0.40 9.49 -11.77
N THR A 23 0.74 10.09 -11.40
CA THR A 23 1.76 9.37 -10.62
C THR A 23 1.30 9.06 -9.20
N LEU A 24 0.57 9.97 -8.55
CA LEU A 24 -0.02 9.72 -7.23
C LEU A 24 -1.03 8.58 -7.27
N GLY A 25 -1.86 8.52 -8.32
CA GLY A 25 -2.81 7.44 -8.55
C GLY A 25 -2.13 6.09 -8.73
N SER A 26 -1.06 6.02 -9.53
CA SER A 26 -0.28 4.78 -9.70
C SER A 26 0.44 4.35 -8.42
N ILE A 27 0.89 5.29 -7.57
CA ILE A 27 1.45 4.97 -6.26
C ILE A 27 0.36 4.39 -5.34
N GLY A 28 -0.83 4.98 -5.32
CA GLY A 28 -1.97 4.47 -4.55
C GLY A 28 -2.37 3.06 -4.97
N ASP A 29 -2.45 2.81 -6.28
CA ASP A 29 -2.74 1.49 -6.84
C ASP A 29 -1.65 0.45 -6.50
N GLY A 30 -0.38 0.83 -6.59
CA GLY A 30 0.74 -0.04 -6.19
C GLY A 30 0.76 -0.37 -4.69
N LEU A 31 0.27 0.53 -3.83
CA LEU A 31 0.15 0.32 -2.39
C LEU A 31 -1.12 -0.45 -1.98
N GLN A 32 -2.08 -0.64 -2.88
CA GLN A 32 -3.31 -1.37 -2.60
C GLN A 32 -3.04 -2.84 -2.25
N ILE A 33 -2.13 -3.50 -2.97
CA ILE A 33 -1.77 -4.91 -2.75
C ILE A 33 -1.19 -5.17 -1.35
N PRO A 34 -0.15 -4.45 -0.88
CA PRO A 34 0.39 -4.66 0.46
C PRO A 34 -0.59 -4.25 1.57
N LEU A 35 -1.40 -3.20 1.37
CA LEU A 35 -2.42 -2.79 2.34
C LEU A 35 -3.51 -3.87 2.51
N MET A 36 -4.00 -4.44 1.40
CA MET A 36 -4.97 -5.53 1.46
C MET A 36 -4.39 -6.75 2.19
N MET A 37 -3.13 -7.10 1.93
CA MET A 37 -2.45 -8.21 2.62
C MET A 37 -2.27 -7.94 4.12
N PHE A 38 -1.96 -6.70 4.51
CA PHE A 38 -1.85 -6.30 5.92
C PHE A 38 -3.19 -6.41 6.65
N VAL A 39 -4.27 -5.89 6.06
CA VAL A 39 -5.62 -5.98 6.64
C VAL A 39 -6.06 -7.45 6.74
N LEU A 40 -5.84 -8.24 5.68
CA LEU A 40 -6.12 -9.67 5.69
C LEU A 40 -5.34 -10.39 6.80
N SER A 41 -4.06 -10.06 6.99
CA SER A 41 -3.24 -10.64 8.06
C SER A 41 -3.76 -10.28 9.45
N ALA A 42 -4.21 -9.04 9.66
CA ALA A 42 -4.80 -8.63 10.93
C ALA A 42 -6.09 -9.39 11.22
N VAL A 43 -6.95 -9.54 10.19
CA VAL A 43 -8.17 -10.36 10.26
C VAL A 43 -7.81 -11.81 10.59
N ILE A 44 -6.90 -12.44 9.83
CA ILE A 44 -6.48 -13.83 10.09
C ILE A 44 -5.92 -13.99 11.50
N ASN A 45 -5.11 -13.05 11.99
CA ASN A 45 -4.56 -13.10 13.35
C ASN A 45 -5.66 -13.03 14.40
N GLU A 46 -6.67 -12.16 14.22
CA GLU A 46 -7.79 -12.03 15.15
C GLU A 46 -8.69 -13.28 15.15
N TYR A 47 -9.00 -13.84 13.98
CA TYR A 47 -9.73 -15.11 13.85
C TYR A 47 -8.94 -16.31 14.38
N GLY A 48 -7.62 -16.34 14.17
CA GLY A 48 -6.74 -17.42 14.63
C GLY A 48 -6.51 -17.40 16.15
N ASN A 49 -6.54 -16.21 16.78
CA ASN A 49 -6.26 -16.08 18.20
C ASN A 49 -7.36 -16.63 19.13
N PHE A 50 -8.55 -16.90 18.60
CA PHE A 50 -9.63 -17.56 19.36
C PHE A 50 -9.34 -19.03 19.71
N ASN A 51 -8.32 -19.67 19.12
CA ASN A 51 -7.93 -21.06 19.40
C ASN A 51 -6.59 -21.20 20.16
N SER A 52 -5.93 -20.10 20.55
CA SER A 52 -4.56 -20.16 21.09
C SER A 52 -4.46 -20.42 22.60
N SER A 53 -5.56 -20.58 23.33
CA SER A 53 -5.52 -21.00 24.74
C SER A 53 -5.80 -22.50 24.89
N VAL A 54 -5.14 -23.33 24.07
CA VAL A 54 -4.92 -24.72 24.47
C VAL A 54 -3.83 -24.68 25.54
N SER A 55 -4.26 -24.40 26.78
CA SER A 55 -3.42 -24.54 27.96
C SER A 55 -2.79 -25.93 27.91
N ILE A 56 -1.46 -26.01 28.00
CA ILE A 56 -0.70 -27.27 28.07
C ILE A 56 -1.15 -28.12 29.28
N HIS A 57 -1.98 -27.58 30.17
CA HIS A 57 -2.69 -28.31 31.21
C HIS A 57 -3.85 -29.21 30.71
N THR A 58 -4.27 -29.14 29.44
CA THR A 58 -5.31 -30.03 28.86
C THR A 58 -4.71 -31.24 28.15
N VAL A 59 -3.43 -31.19 27.78
CA VAL A 59 -2.72 -32.27 27.06
C VAL A 59 -1.98 -33.24 27.97
N ASP A 60 -1.91 -32.97 29.27
CA ASP A 60 -1.46 -33.93 30.28
C ASP A 60 -2.69 -34.61 30.90
N LYS A 61 -3.06 -35.77 30.36
CA LYS A 61 -4.06 -36.69 30.92
C LYS A 61 -3.50 -38.11 30.92
#